data_AF-A0A6A4ZGK6-F1
#
_entry.id   AF-A0A6A4ZGK6-F1
#
_cell.length_a   1.000
_cell.length_b   1.000
_cell.length_c   1.000
_cell.angle_alpha   90.00
_cell.angle_beta   90.00
_cell.angle_gamma   90.00
#
_symmetry.space_group_name_H-M   'P 1'
#
loop_
_entity.id
_entity.type
_entity.pdbx_description
1 polymer ?
#
loop_
_entity_poly.entity_id
_entity_poly.type
_entity_poly.pdbx_seq_one_letter_code
_entity_poly.pdbx_strand_id
1 'polypeptide(L)'
;MAANSKDPNIQLLVFNGNKKGFRVWTQKLVHQLKALTTAKVGLWLANQTSRPEPKIKFEDWLSGEPPVVHGANESEQRWYSHYRSEQVQEIRSLLSKVLPDAFTQQFKDAFGEDQPVHLLWAAVEKRYGESNVNTVKTLVGHLISTANNDFPNLEVLFCDLKSARNTINVHTQKYLGRDMM
;
A
#
# COMPACT_ATOMS: atom_id res chain seq x y z
N MET A 1 -12.10 26.12 -13.68
CA MET A 1 -10.65 26.26 -13.92
C MET A 1 -9.93 25.36 -12.93
N ALA A 2 -9.35 24.25 -13.39
CA ALA A 2 -8.68 23.30 -12.50
C ALA A 2 -7.30 23.86 -12.13
N ALA A 3 -7.09 24.18 -10.86
CA ALA A 3 -5.77 24.50 -10.33
C ALA A 3 -4.91 23.23 -10.43
N ASN A 4 -4.11 23.17 -11.50
CA ASN A 4 -3.09 22.17 -11.67
C ASN A 4 -1.94 22.52 -10.71
N SER A 5 -2.14 22.25 -9.42
CA SER A 5 -1.08 22.35 -8.43
C SER A 5 -0.10 21.21 -8.73
N LYS A 6 1.01 21.53 -9.40
CA LYS A 6 2.20 20.69 -9.41
C LYS A 6 2.74 20.67 -7.98
N ASP A 7 2.18 19.81 -7.16
CA ASP A 7 2.64 19.56 -5.81
C ASP A 7 4.06 18.97 -5.91
N PRO A 8 5.13 19.70 -5.53
CA PRO A 8 6.51 19.26 -5.73
C PRO A 8 6.81 17.96 -4.97
N ASN A 9 5.96 17.59 -4.00
CA ASN A 9 6.05 16.35 -3.25
C ASN A 9 5.70 15.10 -4.07
N ILE A 10 4.82 15.22 -5.09
CA ILE A 10 4.38 14.08 -5.92
C ILE A 10 5.52 13.56 -6.82
N GLN A 11 6.41 14.44 -7.31
CA GLN A 11 7.55 14.02 -8.13
C GLN A 11 8.54 13.15 -7.33
N LEU A 12 8.69 13.41 -6.03
CA LEU A 12 9.52 12.60 -5.12
C LEU A 12 8.89 11.23 -4.78
N LEU A 13 7.60 11.07 -5.08
CA LEU A 13 6.85 9.84 -4.87
C LEU A 13 6.78 8.97 -6.12
N VAL A 14 7.36 9.38 -7.25
CA VAL A 14 7.36 8.56 -8.47
C VAL A 14 8.17 7.29 -8.23
N PHE A 15 7.53 6.14 -8.44
CA PHE A 15 8.15 4.85 -8.36
C PHE A 15 8.86 4.51 -9.66
N ASN A 16 10.12 4.11 -9.56
CA ASN A 16 10.92 3.73 -10.72
C ASN A 16 10.69 2.27 -11.18
N GLY A 17 9.79 1.52 -10.53
CA GLY A 17 9.53 0.12 -10.85
C GLY A 17 10.54 -0.89 -10.27
N ASN A 18 11.58 -0.43 -9.58
CA ASN A 18 12.58 -1.30 -8.98
C ASN A 18 12.03 -2.00 -7.72
N LYS A 19 11.87 -3.32 -7.79
CA LYS A 19 11.35 -4.15 -6.69
C LYS A 19 12.14 -4.00 -5.39
N LYS A 20 13.48 -3.87 -5.46
CA LYS A 20 14.34 -3.68 -4.27
C LYS A 20 14.02 -2.40 -3.50
N GLY A 21 13.51 -1.38 -4.20
CA GLY A 21 13.09 -0.11 -3.62
C GLY A 21 11.62 -0.08 -3.21
N PHE A 22 10.83 -1.11 -3.54
CA PHE A 22 9.38 -1.09 -3.38
C PHE A 22 8.97 -0.89 -1.93
N ARG A 23 9.59 -1.59 -0.97
CA ARG A 23 9.27 -1.44 0.46
C ARG A 23 9.43 0.00 0.96
N VAL A 24 10.58 0.63 0.65
CA VAL A 24 10.88 2.01 1.06
C VAL A 24 9.92 2.97 0.38
N TRP A 25 9.63 2.76 -0.90
CA TRP A 25 8.68 3.56 -1.64
C TRP A 25 7.25 3.44 -1.07
N THR A 26 6.77 2.23 -0.75
CA THR A 26 5.46 2.01 -0.12
C THR A 26 5.33 2.76 1.19
N GLN A 27 6.40 2.79 2.02
CA GLN A 27 6.39 3.57 3.26
C GLN A 27 6.19 5.07 3.00
N LYS A 28 6.83 5.62 1.95
CA LYS A 28 6.63 7.01 1.54
C LYS A 28 5.20 7.27 1.05
N LEU A 29 4.64 6.36 0.25
CA LEU A 29 3.25 6.46 -0.19
C LEU A 29 2.27 6.45 0.98
N VAL A 30 2.40 5.49 1.91
CA VAL A 30 1.53 5.40 3.09
C VAL A 30 1.68 6.64 3.98
N HIS A 31 2.88 7.19 4.12
CA HIS A 31 3.10 8.44 4.84
C HIS A 31 2.32 9.61 4.22
N GLN A 32 2.23 9.67 2.89
CA GLN A 32 1.48 10.71 2.20
C GLN A 32 -0.03 10.54 2.33
N LEU A 33 -0.53 9.30 2.28
CA LEU A 33 -1.94 9.02 2.58
C LEU A 33 -2.30 9.47 4.01
N LYS A 34 -1.41 9.21 4.99
CA LYS A 34 -1.58 9.72 6.36
C LYS A 34 -1.58 11.25 6.44
N ALA A 35 -0.75 11.91 5.64
CA ALA A 35 -0.74 13.37 5.54
C ALA A 35 -2.07 13.90 4.97
N LEU A 36 -2.64 13.25 3.95
CA LEU A 36 -3.97 13.58 3.41
C LEU A 36 -5.07 13.39 4.47
N THR A 37 -5.06 12.28 5.20
CA THR A 37 -5.96 12.05 6.34
C THR A 37 -5.87 13.21 7.34
N THR A 38 -4.65 13.57 7.75
CA THR A 38 -4.40 14.65 8.71
C THR A 38 -4.87 16.00 8.17
N ALA A 39 -4.67 16.29 6.89
CA ALA A 39 -5.11 17.52 6.25
C ALA A 39 -6.64 17.64 6.21
N LYS A 40 -7.37 16.56 5.86
CA LYS A 40 -8.85 16.57 5.87
C LYS A 40 -9.40 16.76 7.29
N VAL A 41 -8.82 16.10 8.29
CA VAL A 41 -9.18 16.30 9.71
C VAL A 41 -8.88 17.73 10.15
N GLY A 42 -7.71 18.28 9.80
CA GLY A 42 -7.35 19.66 10.11
C GLY A 42 -8.29 20.69 9.48
N LEU A 43 -8.68 20.49 8.21
CA LEU A 43 -9.68 21.31 7.53
C LEU A 43 -11.05 21.24 8.21
N TRP A 44 -11.45 20.07 8.71
CA TRP A 44 -12.67 19.90 9.49
C TRP A 44 -12.59 20.61 10.84
N LEU A 45 -11.49 20.49 11.57
CA LEU A 45 -11.28 21.19 12.86
C LEU A 45 -11.29 22.72 12.69
N ALA A 46 -10.67 23.23 11.61
CA ALA A 46 -10.60 24.66 11.32
C ALA A 46 -11.93 25.22 10.82
N ASN A 47 -12.66 24.45 10.01
CA ASN A 47 -14.00 24.80 9.57
C ASN A 47 -15.03 24.08 10.44
N GLN A 48 -15.36 24.65 11.61
CA GLN A 48 -16.46 24.27 12.52
C GLN A 48 -17.87 24.37 11.88
N THR A 49 -17.96 24.12 10.58
CA THR A 49 -19.19 23.93 9.83
C THR A 49 -19.89 22.65 10.29
N SER A 50 -21.21 22.62 10.11
CA SER A 50 -22.14 21.50 10.37
C SER A 50 -21.84 20.19 9.62
N ARG A 51 -20.59 20.00 9.15
CA ARG A 51 -20.14 18.82 8.44
C ARG A 51 -19.72 17.73 9.44
N PRO A 52 -20.08 16.47 9.17
CA PRO A 52 -19.63 15.35 9.99
C PRO A 52 -18.10 15.23 10.02
N GLU A 53 -17.58 14.65 11.10
CA GLU A 53 -16.17 14.32 11.24
C GLU A 53 -15.73 13.30 10.16
N PRO A 54 -14.60 13.50 9.47
CA PRO A 54 -14.03 12.53 8.54
C PRO A 54 -13.46 11.31 9.29
N LYS A 55 -14.30 10.28 9.48
CA LYS A 55 -13.93 9.06 10.24
C LYS A 55 -13.07 8.05 9.46
N ILE A 56 -13.06 8.13 8.13
CA ILE A 56 -12.35 7.17 7.26
C ILE A 56 -10.98 7.75 6.89
N LYS A 57 -9.92 6.96 7.10
CA LYS A 57 -8.55 7.33 6.74
C LYS A 57 -8.21 6.90 5.31
N PHE A 58 -7.34 7.64 4.65
CA PHE A 58 -6.92 7.32 3.28
C PHE A 58 -6.10 6.03 3.21
N GLU A 59 -5.24 5.77 4.20
CA GLU A 59 -4.38 4.58 4.22
C GLU A 59 -5.15 3.26 4.39
N ASP A 60 -6.35 3.29 4.96
CA ASP A 60 -7.17 2.09 5.20
C ASP A 60 -7.62 1.45 3.88
N TRP A 61 -7.84 2.27 2.84
CA TRP A 61 -8.24 1.85 1.49
C TRP A 61 -7.23 0.95 0.78
N LEU A 62 -5.96 0.95 1.21
CA LEU A 62 -4.95 0.04 0.66
C LEU A 62 -5.09 -1.38 1.20
N SER A 63 -5.61 -1.53 2.43
CA SER A 63 -5.73 -2.83 3.10
C SER A 63 -7.06 -3.52 2.79
N GLY A 64 -8.09 -2.74 2.49
CA GLY A 64 -9.44 -3.23 2.20
C GLY A 64 -10.40 -2.07 1.98
N GLU A 65 -11.66 -2.37 1.69
CA GLU A 65 -12.68 -1.34 1.69
C GLU A 65 -13.06 -0.96 3.14
N PRO A 66 -12.91 0.31 3.56
CA PRO A 66 -13.28 0.73 4.90
C PRO A 66 -14.78 0.53 5.16
N PRO A 67 -15.23 0.31 6.41
CA PRO A 67 -16.65 0.13 6.71
C PRO A 67 -17.46 1.38 6.34
N VAL A 68 -18.69 1.17 5.86
CA VAL A 68 -19.60 2.28 5.55
C VAL A 68 -19.98 2.98 6.85
N VAL A 69 -19.79 4.29 6.90
CA VAL A 69 -20.21 5.11 8.03
C VAL A 69 -21.67 5.51 7.81
N HIS A 70 -22.51 5.19 8.77
CA HIS A 70 -23.91 5.61 8.78
C HIS A 70 -24.03 6.98 9.43
N GLY A 71 -24.58 7.95 8.69
CA GLY A 71 -24.89 9.28 9.21
C GLY A 71 -26.11 9.26 10.11
N ALA A 72 -26.22 10.22 11.03
CA ALA A 72 -27.40 10.36 11.90
C ALA A 72 -28.66 10.80 11.13
N ASN A 73 -28.48 11.39 9.95
CA ASN A 73 -29.54 11.83 9.05
C ASN A 73 -29.10 11.71 7.57
N GLU A 74 -30.03 11.97 6.65
CA GLU A 74 -29.79 11.86 5.20
C GLU A 74 -28.67 12.79 4.71
N SER A 75 -28.54 14.00 5.26
CA SER A 75 -27.49 14.95 4.89
C SER A 75 -26.09 14.45 5.28
N GLU A 76 -25.95 13.92 6.49
CA GLU A 76 -24.70 13.30 6.94
C GLU A 76 -24.38 12.05 6.12
N GLN A 77 -25.40 11.23 5.83
CA GLN A 77 -25.22 10.03 5.00
C GLN A 77 -24.72 10.39 3.60
N ARG A 78 -25.31 11.39 2.95
CA ARG A 78 -24.87 11.90 1.65
C ARG A 78 -23.44 12.44 1.71
N TRP A 79 -23.08 13.12 2.80
CA TRP A 79 -21.72 13.62 3.01
C TRP A 79 -20.72 12.48 3.11
N TYR A 80 -20.97 11.44 3.93
CA TYR A 80 -20.08 10.29 4.05
C TYR A 80 -19.94 9.52 2.73
N SER A 81 -21.04 9.34 1.98
CA SER A 81 -20.99 8.72 0.64
C SER A 81 -20.12 9.54 -0.32
N HIS A 82 -20.31 10.86 -0.37
CA HIS A 82 -19.48 11.75 -1.18
C HIS A 82 -18.00 11.71 -0.76
N TYR A 83 -17.73 11.78 0.55
CA TYR A 83 -16.37 11.74 1.09
C TYR A 83 -15.64 10.45 0.70
N ARG A 84 -16.30 9.30 0.76
CA ARG A 84 -15.73 8.02 0.29
C ARG A 84 -15.38 8.06 -1.19
N SER A 85 -16.29 8.53 -2.04
CA SER A 85 -16.03 8.65 -3.48
C SER A 85 -14.86 9.59 -3.78
N GLU A 86 -14.78 10.72 -3.07
CA GLU A 86 -13.68 11.68 -3.18
C GLU A 86 -12.34 11.02 -2.79
N GLN A 87 -12.28 10.30 -1.66
CA GLN A 87 -11.08 9.57 -1.23
C GLN A 87 -10.61 8.56 -2.27
N VAL A 88 -11.53 7.75 -2.81
CA VAL A 88 -11.21 6.75 -3.84
C VAL A 88 -10.60 7.41 -5.07
N GLN A 89 -11.19 8.51 -5.55
CA GLN A 89 -10.70 9.22 -6.72
C GLN A 89 -9.34 9.88 -6.47
N GLU A 90 -9.13 10.46 -5.29
CA GLU A 90 -7.87 11.08 -4.91
C GLU A 90 -6.74 10.05 -4.80
N ILE A 91 -7.00 8.87 -4.21
CA ILE A 91 -6.03 7.78 -4.15
C ILE A 91 -5.71 7.24 -5.54
N ARG A 92 -6.73 7.03 -6.40
CA ARG A 92 -6.51 6.59 -7.78
C ARG A 92 -5.70 7.59 -8.58
N SER A 93 -6.00 8.89 -8.45
CA SER A 93 -5.23 9.97 -9.08
C SER A 93 -3.79 10.02 -8.59
N LEU A 94 -3.56 9.77 -7.29
CA LEU A 94 -2.21 9.66 -6.75
C LEU A 94 -1.48 8.47 -7.37
N LEU A 95 -2.07 7.26 -7.30
CA LEU A 95 -1.49 6.03 -7.82
C LEU A 95 -1.16 6.13 -9.32
N SER A 96 -2.02 6.74 -10.13
CA SER A 96 -1.76 6.91 -11.56
C SER A 96 -0.57 7.83 -11.86
N LYS A 97 -0.26 8.77 -10.95
CA LYS A 97 0.90 9.67 -11.07
C LYS A 97 2.19 9.08 -10.53
N VAL A 98 2.09 8.22 -9.50
CA VAL A 98 3.26 7.69 -8.79
C VAL A 98 3.71 6.32 -9.27
N LEU A 99 2.88 5.58 -10.01
CA LEU A 99 3.23 4.27 -10.55
C LEU A 99 3.87 4.38 -11.95
N PRO A 100 4.69 3.40 -12.37
CA PRO A 100 5.28 3.40 -13.71
C PRO A 100 4.22 3.37 -14.81
N ASP A 101 4.44 4.11 -15.91
CA ASP A 101 3.51 4.14 -17.05
C ASP A 101 3.23 2.76 -17.65
N ALA A 102 4.25 1.89 -17.69
CA ALA A 102 4.09 0.52 -18.15
C ALA A 102 3.14 -0.32 -17.27
N PHE A 103 2.94 0.08 -16.01
CA PHE A 103 1.92 -0.51 -15.15
C PHE A 103 0.54 0.05 -15.46
N THR A 104 0.41 1.37 -15.46
CA THR A 104 -0.88 2.04 -15.65
C THR A 104 -1.49 1.75 -17.01
N GLN A 105 -0.66 1.58 -18.06
CA GLN A 105 -1.12 1.16 -19.38
C GLN A 105 -1.60 -0.29 -19.43
N GLN A 106 -0.90 -1.21 -18.74
CA GLN A 106 -1.27 -2.63 -18.72
C GLN A 106 -2.52 -2.91 -17.87
N PHE A 107 -2.74 -2.09 -16.85
CA PHE A 107 -3.84 -2.21 -15.91
C PHE A 107 -4.93 -1.17 -16.17
N LYS A 108 -4.98 -0.57 -17.37
CA LYS A 108 -5.92 0.51 -17.70
C LYS A 108 -7.38 0.15 -17.37
N ASP A 109 -7.75 -1.12 -17.58
CA ASP A 109 -9.07 -1.66 -17.22
C ASP A 109 -9.24 -1.86 -15.70
N ALA A 110 -8.16 -2.20 -14.98
CA ALA A 110 -8.15 -2.30 -13.51
C ALA A 110 -8.08 -0.94 -12.79
N PHE A 111 -7.69 0.12 -13.50
CA PHE A 111 -7.88 1.51 -13.09
C PHE A 111 -9.27 2.05 -13.49
N GLY A 112 -10.16 1.20 -14.01
CA GLY A 112 -11.55 1.56 -14.28
C GLY A 112 -12.27 2.09 -13.03
N GLU A 113 -13.27 2.95 -13.23
CA GLU A 113 -13.96 3.63 -12.13
C GLU A 113 -14.63 2.67 -11.13
N ASP A 114 -14.92 1.44 -11.55
CA ASP A 114 -15.61 0.43 -10.74
C ASP A 114 -14.69 -0.47 -9.91
N GLN A 115 -13.37 -0.46 -10.14
CA GLN A 115 -12.44 -1.38 -9.48
C GLN A 115 -12.04 -0.89 -8.07
N PRO A 116 -12.29 -1.66 -6.99
CA PRO A 116 -11.91 -1.26 -5.64
C PRO A 116 -10.41 -0.96 -5.50
N VAL A 117 -10.08 0.14 -4.81
CA VAL A 117 -8.70 0.61 -4.62
C VAL A 117 -7.78 -0.47 -4.01
N HIS A 118 -8.29 -1.25 -3.07
CA HIS A 118 -7.52 -2.32 -2.43
C HIS A 118 -7.13 -3.45 -3.41
N LEU A 119 -7.95 -3.73 -4.44
CA LEU A 119 -7.62 -4.72 -5.46
C LEU A 119 -6.56 -4.19 -6.43
N LEU A 120 -6.66 -2.91 -6.80
CA LEU A 120 -5.62 -2.23 -7.56
C LEU A 120 -4.29 -2.25 -6.79
N TRP A 121 -4.33 -1.93 -5.50
CA TRP A 121 -3.15 -1.98 -4.63
C TRP A 121 -2.58 -3.40 -4.52
N ALA A 122 -3.43 -4.42 -4.36
CA ALA A 122 -2.98 -5.81 -4.36
C ALA A 122 -2.29 -6.22 -5.67
N ALA A 123 -2.72 -5.70 -6.82
CA ALA A 123 -2.05 -5.92 -8.10
C ALA A 123 -0.66 -5.25 -8.17
N VAL A 124 -0.53 -4.04 -7.62
CA VAL A 124 0.75 -3.34 -7.46
C VAL A 124 1.69 -4.16 -6.58
N GLU A 125 1.22 -4.61 -5.42
CA GLU A 125 1.99 -5.46 -4.50
C GLU A 125 2.35 -6.81 -5.14
N LYS A 126 1.46 -7.43 -5.92
CA LYS A 126 1.77 -8.66 -6.63
C LYS A 126 2.89 -8.49 -7.67
N ARG A 127 2.93 -7.35 -8.36
CA ARG A 127 3.90 -7.08 -9.43
C ARG A 127 5.25 -6.63 -8.91
N TYR A 128 5.25 -5.72 -7.94
CA TYR A 128 6.45 -5.05 -7.45
C TYR A 128 6.85 -5.43 -6.03
N GLY A 129 5.90 -5.89 -5.23
CA GLY A 129 6.17 -6.42 -3.92
C GLY A 129 7.09 -7.61 -4.00
N GLU A 130 8.08 -7.62 -3.11
CA GLU A 130 8.92 -8.77 -2.78
C GLU A 130 8.14 -9.82 -2.00
N SER A 131 6.86 -10.02 -2.30
CA SER A 131 6.09 -11.07 -1.68
C SER A 131 5.04 -11.60 -2.64
N ASN A 132 5.56 -12.37 -3.57
CA ASN A 132 4.83 -13.41 -4.26
C ASN A 132 5.44 -14.75 -3.85
N VAL A 133 4.78 -15.85 -4.21
CA VAL A 133 5.32 -17.21 -4.12
C VAL A 133 6.77 -17.29 -4.62
N ASN A 134 7.19 -16.44 -5.57
CA ASN A 134 8.58 -16.40 -6.03
C ASN A 134 9.54 -15.85 -4.97
N THR A 135 9.14 -14.91 -4.11
CA THR A 135 10.01 -14.44 -3.02
C THR A 135 10.14 -15.49 -1.93
N VAL A 136 9.05 -16.15 -1.53
CA VAL A 136 9.15 -17.32 -0.63
C VAL A 136 9.98 -18.43 -1.29
N LYS A 137 9.79 -18.70 -2.59
CA LYS A 137 10.58 -19.70 -3.34
C LYS A 137 12.06 -19.32 -3.45
N THR A 138 12.40 -18.03 -3.62
CA THR A 138 13.77 -17.53 -3.62
C THR A 138 14.38 -17.60 -2.22
N LEU A 139 13.63 -17.23 -1.17
CA LEU A 139 14.10 -17.31 0.22
C LEU A 139 14.29 -18.77 0.66
N VAL A 140 13.40 -19.68 0.28
CA VAL A 140 13.55 -21.13 0.48
C VAL A 140 14.72 -21.66 -0.34
N GLY A 141 14.90 -21.20 -1.59
CA GLY A 141 16.06 -21.53 -2.40
C GLY A 141 17.38 -21.06 -1.77
N HIS A 142 17.38 -19.86 -1.18
CA HIS A 142 18.51 -19.33 -0.42
C HIS A 142 18.78 -20.16 0.84
N LEU A 143 17.74 -20.53 1.60
CA LEU A 143 17.86 -21.41 2.77
C LEU A 143 18.49 -22.77 2.39
N ILE A 144 18.03 -23.39 1.30
CA ILE A 144 18.58 -24.64 0.77
C ILE A 144 20.03 -24.45 0.31
N SER A 145 20.34 -23.35 -0.36
CA SER A 145 21.71 -23.07 -0.80
C SER A 145 22.65 -22.84 0.39
N THR A 146 22.24 -22.08 1.40
CA THR A 146 23.01 -21.87 2.64
C THR A 146 23.28 -23.17 3.37
N ALA A 147 22.31 -24.10 3.41
CA ALA A 147 22.50 -25.42 4.02
C ALA A 147 23.49 -26.32 3.26
N ASN A 148 23.66 -26.11 1.94
CA ASN A 148 24.44 -26.98 1.06
C ASN A 148 25.81 -26.39 0.64
N ASN A 149 26.07 -25.11 0.90
CA ASN A 149 27.33 -24.46 0.56
C ASN A 149 28.39 -24.66 1.66
N ASP A 150 29.66 -24.49 1.31
CA ASP A 150 30.75 -24.46 2.30
C ASP A 150 30.56 -23.29 3.27
N PHE A 151 30.71 -23.57 4.57
CA PHE A 151 30.59 -22.59 5.65
C PHE A 151 31.83 -22.61 6.55
N PRO A 152 32.25 -21.45 7.12
CA PRO A 152 33.49 -21.37 7.90
C PRO A 152 33.44 -22.15 9.22
N ASN A 153 32.28 -22.19 9.85
CA ASN A 153 31.99 -22.97 11.06
C ASN A 153 30.47 -23.11 11.24
N LEU A 154 30.06 -24.00 12.15
CA LEU A 154 28.66 -24.29 12.43
C LEU A 154 27.89 -23.08 12.95
N GLU A 155 28.52 -22.20 13.72
CA GLU A 155 27.86 -21.03 14.31
C GLU A 155 27.40 -20.05 13.23
N VAL A 156 28.25 -19.78 12.24
CA VAL A 156 27.92 -18.95 11.07
C VAL A 156 26.77 -19.57 10.27
N LEU A 157 26.81 -20.88 10.02
CA LEU A 157 25.73 -21.59 9.34
C LEU A 157 24.39 -21.44 10.10
N PHE A 158 24.39 -21.67 11.41
CA PHE A 158 23.17 -21.57 12.23
C PHE A 158 22.64 -20.14 12.28
N CYS A 159 23.50 -19.13 12.36
CA CYS A 159 23.12 -17.73 12.28
C CYS A 159 22.44 -17.39 10.96
N ASP A 160 23.03 -17.82 9.82
CA ASP A 160 22.51 -17.53 8.49
C ASP A 160 21.18 -18.26 8.23
N LEU A 161 21.09 -19.54 8.61
CA LEU A 161 19.85 -20.31 8.52
C LEU A 161 18.73 -19.70 9.37
N LYS A 162 19.04 -19.26 10.59
CA LYS A 162 18.07 -18.61 11.48
C LYS A 162 17.58 -17.28 10.90
N SER A 163 18.48 -16.48 10.33
CA SER A 163 18.15 -15.22 9.67
C SER A 163 17.23 -15.44 8.46
N ALA A 164 17.57 -16.43 7.62
CA ALA A 164 16.77 -16.82 6.46
C ALA A 164 15.37 -17.32 6.88
N ARG A 165 15.29 -18.20 7.89
CA ARG A 165 14.00 -18.67 8.46
C ARG A 165 13.16 -17.51 8.98
N ASN A 166 13.74 -16.62 9.77
CA ASN A 166 12.99 -15.49 10.34
C ASN A 166 12.42 -14.59 9.23
N THR A 167 13.20 -14.38 8.17
CA THR A 167 12.74 -13.63 7.00
C THR A 167 11.58 -14.34 6.31
N ILE A 168 11.67 -15.66 6.11
CA ILE A 168 10.55 -16.47 5.57
C ILE A 168 9.31 -16.32 6.45
N ASN A 169 9.42 -16.48 7.77
CA ASN A 169 8.27 -16.39 8.67
C ASN A 169 7.65 -14.99 8.71
N VAL A 170 8.45 -13.92 8.66
CA VAL A 170 7.92 -12.54 8.53
C VAL A 170 7.06 -12.40 7.26
N HIS A 171 7.52 -12.97 6.15
CA HIS A 171 6.75 -12.95 4.90
C HIS A 171 5.52 -13.88 5.01
N THR A 172 5.65 -15.12 5.45
CA THR A 172 4.52 -16.06 5.56
C THR A 172 3.44 -15.54 6.52
N GLN A 173 3.82 -14.99 7.66
CA GLN A 173 2.89 -14.40 8.63
C GLN A 173 2.13 -13.21 8.03
N LYS A 174 2.83 -12.35 7.28
CA LYS A 174 2.22 -11.18 6.63
C LYS A 174 1.17 -11.55 5.58
N TYR A 175 1.38 -12.64 4.84
CA TYR A 175 0.54 -12.98 3.67
C TYR A 175 -0.41 -14.16 3.88
N LEU A 176 -0.11 -15.07 4.81
CA LEU A 176 -0.92 -16.24 5.13
C LEU A 176 -1.47 -16.23 6.56
N GLY A 177 -1.12 -15.23 7.37
CA GLY A 177 -1.53 -15.15 8.78
C GLY A 177 -0.96 -16.26 9.67
N ARG A 178 0.08 -16.95 9.21
CA ARG A 178 0.72 -18.07 9.90
C ARG A 178 2.21 -18.16 9.60
N ASP A 179 2.95 -18.77 10.51
CA ASP A 179 4.35 -19.14 10.28
C ASP A 179 4.43 -20.35 9.33
N MET A 180 5.54 -20.44 8.59
CA MET A 180 5.80 -21.57 7.68
C MET A 180 6.46 -22.75 8.41
N MET A 181 7.27 -22.43 9.42
CA MET A 181 8.06 -23.37 10.23
C MET A 181 8.20 -22.89 11.67
#